data_AF-A0A0Q9MXH1-F1
#
_entry.id   AF-A0A0Q9MXH1-F1
#
_cell.length_a   1.000
_cell.length_b   1.000
_cell.length_c   1.000
_cell.angle_alpha   90.00
_cell.angle_beta   90.00
_cell.angle_gamma   90.00
#
_symmetry.space_group_name_H-M   'P 1'
#
loop_
_entity.id
_entity.type
_entity.pdbx_description
1 polymer ?
#
loop_
_entity_poly.entity_id
_entity_poly.type
_entity_poly.pdbx_seq_one_letter_code
_entity_poly.pdbx_strand_id
1 'polypeptide(L)'
;MRQTFTFPDGHISFTYPAGWTIRTEQGPYLTDESKAGSVSAIVTDGTGSEVARVLSGMYGDGAAGRVKRTVIDQAPVPGITSKERVHFGFVKDEIQPTGGAYYFMEVRLAHEFQPAETSSGSNQVPLANGIMTASVIFDYEKQPVFASIDAAKAWMATEQYVQLKALLLSLKYV
;
A
#
# COMPACT_ATOMS: atom_id res chain seq x y z
N MET A 1 -5.14 5.34 -21.72
CA MET A 1 -6.40 4.78 -21.16
C MET A 1 -6.07 4.04 -19.87
N ARG A 2 -7.02 3.89 -18.94
CA ARG A 2 -6.85 3.09 -17.71
C ARG A 2 -7.67 1.81 -17.81
N GLN A 3 -7.18 0.74 -17.18
CA GLN A 3 -7.87 -0.54 -17.04
C GLN A 3 -8.31 -0.73 -15.59
N THR A 4 -9.27 -1.61 -15.35
CA THR A 4 -9.75 -1.96 -14.00
C THR A 4 -9.45 -3.41 -13.72
N PHE A 5 -8.86 -3.68 -12.56
CA PHE A 5 -8.76 -5.01 -12.00
C PHE A 5 -9.76 -5.14 -10.87
N THR A 6 -10.47 -6.27 -10.82
CA THR A 6 -11.35 -6.66 -9.72
C THR A 6 -10.85 -8.00 -9.21
N PHE A 7 -10.69 -8.11 -7.88
CA PHE A 7 -10.31 -9.37 -7.25
C PHE A 7 -11.34 -10.47 -7.54
N PRO A 8 -10.95 -11.76 -7.52
CA PRO A 8 -11.87 -12.87 -7.78
C PRO A 8 -13.09 -12.91 -6.85
N ASP A 9 -12.96 -12.36 -5.64
CA ASP A 9 -14.05 -12.24 -4.65
C ASP A 9 -15.06 -11.13 -4.98
N GLY A 10 -14.74 -10.26 -5.96
CA GLY A 10 -15.59 -9.16 -6.41
C GLY A 10 -15.60 -7.93 -5.50
N HIS A 11 -14.99 -7.98 -4.32
CA HIS A 11 -15.15 -6.94 -3.30
C HIS A 11 -14.17 -5.79 -3.48
N ILE A 12 -12.93 -6.06 -3.89
CA ILE A 12 -11.91 -5.05 -4.10
C ILE A 12 -11.66 -4.84 -5.59
N SER A 13 -11.57 -3.58 -6.01
CA SER A 13 -11.13 -3.22 -7.35
C SER A 13 -10.25 -1.98 -7.33
N PHE A 14 -9.39 -1.83 -8.35
CA PHE A 14 -8.60 -0.63 -8.59
C PHE A 14 -8.31 -0.44 -10.08
N THR A 15 -7.94 0.77 -10.46
CA THR A 15 -7.55 1.11 -11.83
C THR A 15 -6.04 1.19 -11.97
N TYR A 16 -5.52 0.83 -13.15
CA TYR A 16 -4.09 0.87 -13.46
C TYR A 16 -3.85 1.39 -14.90
N PRO A 17 -2.66 1.94 -15.20
CA PRO A 17 -2.32 2.41 -16.56
C PRO A 17 -2.42 1.32 -17.62
N ALA A 18 -2.79 1.70 -18.85
CA ALA A 18 -2.61 0.82 -20.01
C ALA A 18 -1.11 0.51 -20.21
N GLY A 19 -0.79 -0.72 -20.58
CA GLY A 19 0.58 -1.21 -20.72
C GLY A 19 1.18 -1.82 -19.45
N TRP A 20 0.55 -1.62 -18.29
CA TRP A 20 0.88 -2.36 -17.08
C TRP A 20 0.12 -3.69 -17.06
N THR A 21 0.64 -4.66 -16.30
CA THR A 21 0.03 -5.98 -16.16
C THR A 21 -0.26 -6.31 -14.70
N ILE A 22 -1.26 -7.17 -14.50
CA ILE A 22 -1.66 -7.68 -13.20
C ILE A 22 -1.60 -9.19 -13.25
N ARG A 23 -0.99 -9.81 -12.25
CA ARG A 23 -1.16 -11.24 -11.98
C ARG A 23 -1.67 -11.44 -10.56
N THR A 24 -2.31 -12.57 -10.32
CA THR A 24 -2.74 -12.95 -8.97
C THR A 24 -1.88 -14.09 -8.44
N GLU A 25 -1.66 -14.07 -7.13
CA GLU A 25 -0.96 -15.10 -6.38
C GLU A 25 -1.76 -15.44 -5.12
N GLN A 26 -1.55 -16.64 -4.58
CA GLN A 26 -2.11 -17.01 -3.28
C GLN A 26 -1.63 -16.02 -2.22
N GLY A 27 -2.57 -15.35 -1.56
CA GLY A 27 -2.27 -14.48 -0.43
C GLY A 27 -1.94 -15.30 0.83
N PRO A 28 -1.28 -14.68 1.82
CA PRO A 28 -1.09 -15.28 3.14
C PRO A 28 -2.42 -15.61 3.81
N TYR A 29 -2.47 -16.70 4.55
CA TYR A 29 -3.68 -17.19 5.20
C TYR A 29 -3.35 -17.82 6.56
N LEU A 30 -4.31 -17.84 7.47
CA LEU A 30 -4.12 -18.37 8.83
C LEU A 30 -4.46 -19.86 8.94
N THR A 31 -5.49 -20.30 8.22
CA THR A 31 -5.93 -21.70 8.16
C THR A 31 -6.25 -22.10 6.73
N ASP A 32 -6.21 -23.40 6.42
CA ASP A 32 -6.50 -23.91 5.08
C ASP A 32 -7.92 -23.54 4.60
N GLU A 33 -8.89 -23.41 5.51
CA GLU A 33 -10.25 -22.95 5.19
C GLU A 33 -10.25 -21.49 4.69
N SER A 34 -9.37 -20.65 5.24
CA SER A 34 -9.25 -19.24 4.84
C SER A 34 -8.45 -19.02 3.55
N LYS A 35 -7.77 -20.06 3.05
CA LYS A 35 -6.88 -19.99 1.89
C LYS A 35 -7.57 -19.45 0.63
N ALA A 36 -8.76 -19.96 0.34
CA ALA A 36 -9.51 -19.58 -0.87
C ALA A 36 -9.95 -18.11 -0.86
N GLY A 37 -10.05 -17.49 0.32
CA GLY A 37 -10.43 -16.09 0.48
C GLY A 37 -9.25 -15.11 0.52
N SER A 38 -8.01 -15.57 0.28
CA SER A 38 -6.82 -14.70 0.34
C SER A 38 -6.06 -14.67 -0.98
N VAL A 39 -6.01 -13.50 -1.62
CA VAL A 39 -5.40 -13.30 -2.93
C VAL A 39 -4.58 -12.02 -2.93
N SER A 40 -3.34 -12.11 -3.43
CA SER A 40 -2.51 -10.94 -3.74
C SER A 40 -2.58 -10.63 -5.23
N ALA A 41 -2.84 -9.37 -5.58
CA ALA A 41 -2.64 -8.84 -6.92
C ALA A 41 -1.27 -8.16 -7.01
N ILE A 42 -0.44 -8.62 -7.95
CA ILE A 42 0.89 -8.07 -8.20
C ILE A 42 0.82 -7.21 -9.45
N VAL A 43 1.25 -5.96 -9.31
CA VAL A 43 1.21 -4.95 -10.37
C VAL A 43 2.60 -4.80 -10.95
N THR A 44 2.72 -5.02 -12.24
CA THR A 44 3.95 -4.85 -13.00
C THR A 44 3.81 -3.70 -13.98
N ASP A 45 4.75 -2.76 -13.98
CA ASP A 45 4.73 -1.61 -14.88
C ASP A 45 5.10 -1.98 -16.33
N GLY A 46 5.07 -1.00 -17.23
CA GLY A 46 5.40 -1.20 -18.65
C GLY A 46 6.85 -1.59 -18.93
N THR A 47 7.74 -1.52 -17.93
CA THR A 47 9.13 -1.97 -18.02
C THR A 47 9.31 -3.44 -17.60
N GLY A 48 8.28 -4.05 -17.01
CA GLY A 48 8.36 -5.38 -16.43
C GLY A 48 8.73 -5.39 -14.95
N SER A 49 8.82 -4.22 -14.30
CA SER A 49 9.16 -4.12 -12.87
C SER A 49 7.91 -4.28 -12.00
N GLU A 50 7.99 -5.02 -10.90
CA GLU A 50 6.92 -5.04 -9.89
C GLU A 50 6.93 -3.74 -9.11
N VAL A 51 5.79 -3.06 -9.09
CA VAL A 51 5.70 -1.70 -8.55
C VAL A 51 4.64 -1.54 -7.48
N ALA A 52 3.66 -2.44 -7.40
CA ALA A 52 2.68 -2.43 -6.31
C ALA A 52 2.16 -3.83 -6.02
N ARG A 53 1.70 -4.03 -4.79
CA ARG A 53 0.99 -5.23 -4.35
C ARG A 53 -0.27 -4.79 -3.61
N VAL A 54 -1.38 -5.43 -3.92
CA VAL A 54 -2.66 -5.27 -3.21
C VAL A 54 -3.08 -6.64 -2.72
N LEU A 55 -3.55 -6.73 -1.48
CA LEU A 55 -4.06 -7.96 -0.89
C LEU A 55 -5.56 -7.78 -0.60
N SER A 56 -6.35 -8.79 -0.95
CA SER A 56 -7.68 -9.03 -0.38
C SER A 56 -7.60 -10.36 0.36
N GLY A 57 -7.73 -10.38 1.69
CA GLY A 57 -7.72 -11.66 2.39
C GLY A 57 -7.51 -11.62 3.89
N MET A 58 -7.19 -12.78 4.45
CA MET A 58 -7.03 -12.97 5.89
C MET A 58 -5.55 -12.89 6.26
N TYR A 59 -5.03 -11.66 6.33
CA TYR A 59 -3.66 -11.37 6.76
C TYR A 59 -3.63 -11.05 8.26
N GLY A 60 -2.78 -11.75 9.01
CA GLY A 60 -2.70 -11.62 10.47
C GLY A 60 -1.36 -11.09 10.99
N ASP A 61 -0.54 -10.45 10.17
CA ASP A 61 0.74 -9.89 10.62
C ASP A 61 0.69 -8.36 10.64
N GLY A 62 0.60 -7.82 11.86
CA GLY A 62 0.61 -6.38 12.15
C GLY A 62 1.83 -5.97 12.97
N ALA A 63 2.98 -6.64 12.76
CA ALA A 63 4.21 -6.32 13.46
C ALA A 63 4.51 -4.82 13.33
N ALA A 64 4.46 -4.13 14.47
CA ALA A 64 4.68 -2.70 14.54
C ALA A 64 5.86 -2.39 15.47
N GLY A 65 6.62 -1.36 15.09
CA GLY A 65 7.76 -0.87 15.84
C GLY A 65 7.63 0.60 16.18
N ARG A 66 8.46 1.06 17.12
CA ARG A 66 8.53 2.49 17.44
C ARG A 66 9.26 3.23 16.31
N VAL A 67 8.66 4.28 15.78
CA VAL A 67 9.19 5.09 14.69
C VAL A 67 9.03 6.58 14.97
N LYS A 68 9.85 7.37 14.28
CA LYS A 68 9.60 8.80 14.07
C LYS A 68 9.14 8.98 12.62
N ARG A 69 7.93 9.48 12.43
CA ARG A 69 7.29 9.61 11.11
C ARG A 69 7.45 11.01 10.52
N THR A 70 7.74 11.06 9.23
CA THR A 70 7.62 12.26 8.39
C THR A 70 6.61 11.98 7.27
N VAL A 71 5.49 12.70 7.26
CA VAL A 71 4.49 12.60 6.19
C VAL A 71 4.90 13.50 5.03
N ILE A 72 5.01 12.92 3.83
CA ILE A 72 5.46 13.61 2.61
C ILE A 72 4.24 13.96 1.74
N ASP A 73 3.29 13.04 1.62
CA ASP A 73 2.00 13.22 0.92
C ASP A 73 0.93 12.37 1.61
N GLN A 74 -0.32 12.81 1.56
CA GLN A 74 -1.46 12.09 2.11
C GLN A 74 -2.75 12.54 1.42
N ALA A 75 -3.66 11.59 1.15
CA ALA A 75 -4.98 11.90 0.62
C ALA A 75 -6.00 10.82 1.03
N PRO A 76 -7.29 11.18 1.19
CA PRO A 76 -8.33 10.18 1.46
C PRO A 76 -8.49 9.22 0.27
N VAL A 77 -8.79 7.94 0.56
CA VAL A 77 -9.16 6.95 -0.46
C VAL A 77 -10.69 6.78 -0.41
N PRO A 78 -11.45 7.50 -1.23
CA PRO A 78 -12.90 7.63 -1.06
C PRO A 78 -13.66 6.34 -1.41
N GLY A 79 -13.06 5.44 -2.19
CA GLY A 79 -13.71 4.20 -2.60
C GLY A 79 -13.72 3.11 -1.53
N ILE A 80 -12.95 3.25 -0.45
CA ILE A 80 -12.89 2.27 0.63
C ILE A 80 -13.82 2.68 1.76
N THR A 81 -14.90 1.92 1.91
CA THR A 81 -15.82 2.08 3.04
C THR A 81 -15.40 1.14 4.16
N SER A 82 -14.74 1.68 5.19
CA SER A 82 -14.35 0.94 6.39
C SER A 82 -14.91 1.62 7.65
N LYS A 83 -14.75 1.02 8.83
CA LYS A 83 -15.16 1.64 10.11
C LYS A 83 -14.41 2.94 10.39
N GLU A 84 -13.19 3.05 9.91
CA GLU A 84 -12.33 4.21 10.07
C GLU A 84 -12.00 4.85 8.70
N ARG A 85 -11.57 6.11 8.72
CA ARG A 85 -11.14 6.77 7.48
C ARG A 85 -9.87 6.09 6.96
N VAL A 86 -9.84 5.81 5.66
CA VAL A 86 -8.71 5.17 4.97
C VAL A 86 -8.03 6.19 4.07
N HIS A 87 -6.72 6.29 4.18
CA HIS A 87 -5.92 7.26 3.45
C HIS A 87 -4.80 6.56 2.69
N PHE A 88 -4.47 7.12 1.54
CA PHE A 88 -3.18 6.95 0.91
C PHE A 88 -2.18 7.84 1.66
N GLY A 89 -0.94 7.37 1.82
CA GLY A 89 0.16 8.18 2.29
C GLY A 89 1.48 7.80 1.65
N PHE A 90 2.33 8.80 1.45
CA PHE A 90 3.76 8.64 1.18
C PHE A 90 4.51 9.20 2.39
N VAL A 91 5.22 8.34 3.11
CA VAL A 91 5.86 8.67 4.39
C VAL A 91 7.28 8.15 4.46
N LYS A 92 8.08 8.77 5.33
CA LYS A 92 9.35 8.24 5.81
C LYS A 92 9.18 7.91 7.29
N ASP A 93 9.42 6.66 7.66
CA ASP A 93 9.51 6.23 9.05
C ASP A 93 10.97 5.96 9.41
N GLU A 94 11.41 6.52 10.53
CA GLU A 94 12.74 6.29 11.12
C GLU A 94 12.60 5.41 12.36
N ILE A 95 13.11 4.17 12.30
CA ILE A 95 13.06 3.21 13.41
C ILE A 95 13.78 3.78 14.63
N GLN A 96 13.12 3.69 15.79
CA GLN A 96 13.65 4.14 17.05
C GLN A 96 13.98 2.95 17.97
N PRO A 97 15.11 2.98 18.71
CA PRO A 97 16.15 4.01 18.71
C PRO A 97 17.27 3.77 17.66
N THR A 98 17.16 2.73 16.84
CA THR A 98 18.29 2.22 16.02
C THR A 98 18.63 3.04 14.78
N GLY A 99 17.72 3.91 14.30
CA GLY A 99 18.03 4.94 13.29
C GLY A 99 17.89 4.52 11.82
N GLY A 100 17.33 3.34 11.51
CA GLY A 100 17.05 2.93 10.12
C GLY A 100 15.86 3.67 9.52
N ALA A 101 16.00 4.21 8.30
CA ALA A 101 14.95 4.96 7.62
C ALA A 101 14.34 4.18 6.46
N TYR A 102 13.01 4.15 6.39
CA TYR A 102 12.24 3.45 5.36
C TYR A 102 11.20 4.39 4.78
N TYR A 103 10.99 4.30 3.48
CA TYR A 103 9.94 5.02 2.77
C TYR A 103 8.80 4.08 2.43
N PHE A 104 7.58 4.53 2.65
CA PHE A 104 6.36 3.77 2.39
C PHE A 104 5.40 4.61 1.56
N MET A 105 4.85 4.02 0.51
CA MET A 105 3.78 4.62 -0.28
C MET A 105 2.63 3.62 -0.36
N GLU A 106 1.58 3.84 0.43
CA GLU A 106 0.58 2.80 0.70
C GLU A 106 -0.73 3.35 1.25
N VAL A 107 -1.70 2.46 1.42
CA VAL A 107 -3.02 2.75 1.98
C VAL A 107 -3.15 2.16 3.38
N ARG A 108 -3.49 3.01 4.35
CA ARG A 108 -3.63 2.67 5.77
C ARG A 108 -4.84 3.35 6.40
N LEU A 109 -5.11 3.03 7.67
CA LEU A 109 -6.01 3.84 8.49
C LEU A 109 -5.44 5.25 8.66
N ALA A 110 -6.30 6.28 8.58
CA ALA A 110 -5.89 7.67 8.55
C ALA A 110 -5.10 8.11 9.80
N HIS A 111 -5.39 7.50 10.97
CA HIS A 111 -4.70 7.80 12.21
C HIS A 111 -3.24 7.29 12.20
N GLU A 112 -2.94 6.23 11.43
CA GLU A 112 -1.58 5.67 11.31
C GLU A 112 -0.63 6.61 10.53
N PHE A 113 -1.13 7.69 9.93
CA PHE A 113 -0.28 8.72 9.33
C PHE A 113 -0.02 9.93 10.24
N GLN A 114 -0.61 9.97 11.44
CA GLN A 114 -0.43 11.12 12.33
C GLN A 114 1.04 11.23 12.77
N PRO A 115 1.68 12.42 12.68
CA PRO A 115 3.07 12.58 13.13
C PRO A 115 3.29 12.33 14.62
N ALA A 116 2.23 12.46 15.44
CA ALA A 116 2.25 12.16 16.87
C ALA A 116 2.18 10.64 17.16
N GLU A 117 1.76 9.84 16.17
CA GLU A 117 1.75 8.39 16.29
C GLU A 117 3.19 7.88 16.24
N THR A 118 3.58 7.12 17.27
CA THR A 118 4.95 6.61 17.38
C THR A 118 5.05 5.15 16.97
N SER A 119 3.93 4.49 16.68
CA SER A 119 3.89 3.19 16.04
C SER A 119 4.05 3.29 14.51
N SER A 120 4.75 2.34 13.90
CA SER A 120 4.79 2.17 12.44
C SER A 120 3.42 1.86 11.83
N GLY A 121 2.45 1.49 12.66
CA GLY A 121 1.13 1.03 12.21
C GLY A 121 1.17 -0.42 11.76
N SER A 122 -0.02 -0.95 11.48
CA SER A 122 -0.23 -2.30 10.97
C SER A 122 -0.12 -2.38 9.45
N ASN A 123 -0.35 -1.26 8.77
CA ASN A 123 -0.49 -1.18 7.30
C ASN A 123 -1.67 -2.02 6.78
N GLN A 124 -2.62 -2.33 7.66
CA GLN A 124 -3.80 -3.12 7.38
C GLN A 124 -5.05 -2.25 7.44
N VAL A 125 -5.96 -2.48 6.50
CA VAL A 125 -7.30 -1.91 6.51
C VAL A 125 -8.30 -3.03 6.76
N PRO A 126 -8.95 -3.06 7.94
CA PRO A 126 -10.02 -4.02 8.21
C PRO A 126 -11.25 -3.72 7.36
N LEU A 127 -11.72 -4.74 6.64
CA LEU A 127 -12.90 -4.76 5.79
C LEU A 127 -13.88 -5.84 6.28
N ALA A 128 -15.09 -5.88 5.73
CA ALA A 128 -16.10 -6.84 6.18
C ALA A 128 -15.74 -8.30 5.84
N ASN A 129 -14.97 -8.53 4.77
CA ASN A 129 -14.53 -9.84 4.30
C ASN A 129 -13.07 -10.19 4.69
N GLY A 130 -12.40 -9.34 5.47
CA GLY A 130 -11.02 -9.59 5.89
C GLY A 130 -10.18 -8.33 6.00
N ILE A 131 -8.93 -8.41 5.58
CA ILE A 131 -7.94 -7.34 5.56
C ILE A 131 -7.60 -6.98 4.12
N MET A 132 -7.48 -5.67 3.86
CA MET A 132 -6.79 -5.15 2.70
C MET A 132 -5.44 -4.57 3.10
N THR A 133 -4.41 -4.88 2.31
CA THR A 133 -3.18 -4.10 2.26
C THR A 133 -2.99 -3.61 0.83
N ALA A 134 -2.41 -2.42 0.66
CA ALA A 134 -2.08 -1.91 -0.67
C ALA A 134 -0.87 -1.00 -0.59
N SER A 135 0.24 -1.43 -1.18
CA SER A 135 1.51 -0.72 -1.10
C SER A 135 2.26 -0.74 -2.42
N VAL A 136 3.03 0.32 -2.64
CA VAL A 136 4.08 0.37 -3.65
C VAL A 136 5.26 -0.45 -3.15
N ILE A 137 5.87 -1.20 -4.07
CA ILE A 137 7.06 -1.98 -3.77
C ILE A 137 8.30 -1.10 -3.96
N PHE A 138 9.01 -0.87 -2.86
CA PHE A 138 10.37 -0.38 -2.90
C PHE A 138 11.31 -1.53 -2.56
N ASP A 139 12.43 -1.62 -3.29
CA ASP A 139 13.45 -2.63 -3.04
C ASP A 139 14.00 -2.48 -1.61
N TYR A 140 13.76 -3.51 -0.79
CA TYR A 140 14.15 -3.51 0.62
C TYR A 140 15.68 -3.50 0.79
N GLU A 141 16.41 -4.12 -0.14
CA GLU A 141 17.88 -4.17 -0.09
C GLU A 141 18.52 -2.82 -0.44
N LYS A 142 17.74 -1.90 -1.01
CA LYS A 142 18.18 -0.55 -1.39
C LYS A 142 17.64 0.53 -0.46
N GLN A 143 17.24 0.17 0.75
CA GLN A 143 16.76 1.15 1.73
C GLN A 143 17.92 1.93 2.38
N PRO A 144 17.78 3.27 2.55
CA PRO A 144 16.64 4.07 2.13
C PRO A 144 16.61 4.27 0.60
N VAL A 145 15.47 3.99 -0.01
CA VAL A 145 15.28 4.11 -1.48
C VAL A 145 15.48 5.55 -1.99
N PHE A 146 15.30 6.54 -1.11
CA PHE A 146 15.64 7.95 -1.40
C PHE A 146 16.71 8.43 -0.42
N ALA A 147 17.71 9.14 -0.95
CA ALA A 147 18.80 9.70 -0.13
C ALA A 147 18.33 10.82 0.81
N SER A 148 17.19 11.47 0.52
CA SER A 148 16.65 12.57 1.32
C SER A 148 15.14 12.75 1.10
N ILE A 149 14.50 13.57 1.94
CA ILE A 149 13.10 13.99 1.72
C ILE A 149 12.97 14.80 0.41
N ASP A 150 13.97 15.60 0.05
CA ASP A 150 13.93 16.36 -1.20
C ASP A 150 14.04 15.44 -2.43
N ALA A 151 14.85 14.37 -2.35
CA ALA A 151 14.89 13.34 -3.38
C ALA A 151 13.54 12.60 -3.51
N ALA A 152 12.90 12.27 -2.39
CA ALA A 152 11.56 11.69 -2.38
C ALA A 152 10.52 12.64 -3.01
N LYS A 153 10.57 13.94 -2.70
CA LYS A 153 9.72 14.96 -3.32
C LYS A 153 10.00 15.16 -4.81
N ALA A 154 11.26 15.07 -5.23
CA ALA A 154 11.61 15.11 -6.65
C ALA A 154 11.03 13.92 -7.40
N TRP A 155 11.04 12.72 -6.79
CA TRP A 155 10.39 11.55 -7.36
C TRP A 155 8.87 11.72 -7.51
N MET A 156 8.22 12.50 -6.64
CA MET A 156 6.78 12.81 -6.77
C MET A 156 6.42 13.55 -8.07
N ALA A 157 7.39 14.22 -8.71
CA ALA A 157 7.19 14.89 -9.99
C ALA A 157 7.26 13.92 -11.20
N THR A 158 7.61 12.65 -10.98
CA THR A 158 7.70 11.65 -12.04
C THR A 158 6.34 11.09 -12.44
N GLU A 159 6.23 10.62 -13.68
CA GLU A 159 5.04 9.92 -14.15
C GLU A 159 4.73 8.66 -13.31
N GLN A 160 5.77 7.93 -12.90
CA GLN A 160 5.63 6.73 -12.08
C GLN A 160 4.89 7.03 -10.77
N TYR A 161 5.28 8.09 -10.06
CA TYR A 161 4.59 8.49 -8.83
C TYR A 161 3.12 8.82 -9.08
N VAL A 162 2.84 9.62 -10.10
CA VAL A 162 1.48 10.04 -10.44
C VAL A 162 0.60 8.82 -10.76
N GLN A 163 1.14 7.85 -11.50
CA GLN A 163 0.44 6.62 -11.86
C GLN A 163 0.18 5.73 -10.63
N LEU A 164 1.18 5.54 -9.76
CA LEU A 164 1.05 4.76 -8.52
C LEU A 164 0.07 5.41 -7.53
N LYS A 165 0.13 6.73 -7.35
CA LYS A 165 -0.82 7.46 -6.51
C LYS A 165 -2.24 7.33 -7.03
N ALA A 166 -2.42 7.46 -8.35
CA ALA A 166 -3.73 7.28 -8.98
C ALA A 166 -4.28 5.86 -8.80
N LEU A 167 -3.41 4.83 -8.86
CA LEU A 167 -3.79 3.44 -8.59
C LEU A 167 -4.32 3.30 -7.17
N LEU A 168 -3.55 3.71 -6.16
CA LEU A 168 -3.93 3.58 -4.75
C LEU A 168 -5.19 4.40 -4.40
N LEU A 169 -5.33 5.61 -4.94
CA LEU A 169 -6.53 6.43 -4.75
C LEU A 169 -7.77 5.87 -5.45
N SER A 170 -7.61 4.97 -6.43
CA SER A 170 -8.71 4.36 -7.16
C SER A 170 -9.27 3.10 -6.51
N LEU A 171 -8.67 2.65 -5.40
CA LEU A 171 -9.14 1.50 -4.64
C LEU A 171 -10.61 1.67 -4.21
N LYS A 172 -11.39 0.62 -4.45
CA LYS A 172 -12.80 0.53 -4.10
C LYS A 172 -13.09 -0.76 -3.35
N TYR A 173 -13.98 -0.66 -2.37
CA TYR A 173 -14.54 -1.79 -1.65
C TYR A 173 -16.07 -1.76 -1.75
N VAL A 174 -16.67 -2.86 -2.20
CA VAL A 174 -18.12 -3.01 -2.41
C VAL A 174 -18.71 -4.20 -1.67
#